data_AF-A0AAJ7BK81-F1
#
_entry.id   AF-A0AAJ7BK81-F1
#
_cell.length_a   1.000
_cell.length_b   1.000
_cell.length_c   1.000
_cell.angle_alpha   90.00
_cell.angle_beta   90.00
_cell.angle_gamma   90.00
#
_symmetry.space_group_name_H-M   'P 1'
#
loop_
_entity.id
_entity.type
_entity.pdbx_description
1 polymer ?
#
loop_
_entity_poly.entity_id
_entity_poly.type
_entity_poly.pdbx_seq_one_letter_code
_entity_poly.pdbx_strand_id
1 'polypeptide(L)'
;MSSAMNVLCCYSCQMFQVHPVKKANKWQCKVCGEKQSIKQVYYRGTGKDCRVYVQESNLLKSNATQWENDIQSHDLEVSEDDCAVAPSKSLETHNQMQSSVVPESKWSKYLNKAEREDSVN
;
A
#
# COMPACT_ATOMS: atom_id res chain seq x y z
N MET A 1 -11.76 -0.11 30.73
CA MET A 1 -11.84 -1.50 30.25
C MET A 1 -11.24 -1.57 28.85
N SER A 2 -10.06 -2.18 28.71
CA SER A 2 -9.40 -2.37 27.41
C SER A 2 -10.00 -3.60 26.70
N SER A 3 -10.70 -3.38 25.59
CA SER A 3 -11.20 -4.48 24.76
C SER A 3 -10.05 -5.31 24.21
N ALA A 4 -10.13 -6.64 24.36
CA ALA A 4 -9.15 -7.55 23.78
C ALA A 4 -9.19 -7.47 22.25
N MET A 5 -8.02 -7.51 21.62
CA MET A 5 -7.85 -7.46 20.16
C MET A 5 -7.03 -8.67 19.70
N ASN A 6 -7.26 -9.10 18.46
CA ASN A 6 -6.52 -10.16 17.79
C ASN A 6 -5.80 -9.61 16.56
N VAL A 7 -4.72 -10.28 16.16
CA VAL A 7 -4.08 -10.10 14.86
C VAL A 7 -4.36 -11.32 13.99
N LEU A 8 -4.83 -11.06 12.77
CA LEU A 8 -5.19 -12.06 11.76
C LEU A 8 -4.38 -11.81 10.49
N CYS A 9 -4.11 -12.86 9.72
CA CYS A 9 -3.50 -12.77 8.39
C CYS A 9 -4.54 -13.08 7.31
N CYS A 10 -4.59 -12.24 6.27
CA CYS A 10 -5.45 -12.45 5.11
C CYS A 10 -4.96 -13.62 4.26
N TYR A 11 -5.80 -14.57 3.85
CA TYR A 11 -5.34 -15.68 2.99
C TYR A 11 -4.92 -15.22 1.59
N SER A 12 -5.52 -14.15 1.07
CA SER A 12 -5.33 -13.69 -0.31
C SER A 12 -4.10 -12.76 -0.41
N CYS A 13 -4.16 -11.58 0.22
CA CYS A 13 -3.04 -10.63 0.16
C CYS A 13 -2.01 -10.84 1.27
N GLN A 14 -2.18 -11.83 2.16
CA GLN A 14 -1.24 -12.14 3.25
C GLN A 14 -0.90 -10.94 4.16
N MET A 15 -1.79 -9.95 4.27
CA MET A 15 -1.59 -8.79 5.14
C MET A 15 -2.08 -9.07 6.56
N PHE A 16 -1.26 -8.73 7.54
CA PHE A 16 -1.61 -8.79 8.96
C PHE A 16 -2.48 -7.59 9.33
N GLN A 17 -3.56 -7.85 10.07
CA GLN A 17 -4.55 -6.84 10.44
C GLN A 17 -5.04 -7.03 11.87
N VAL A 18 -5.25 -5.90 12.56
CA VAL A 18 -5.85 -5.88 13.89
C VAL A 18 -7.37 -6.00 13.77
N HIS A 19 -7.96 -6.93 14.51
CA HIS A 19 -9.39 -7.14 14.56
C HIS A 19 -9.90 -7.28 16.00
N PRO A 20 -10.98 -6.57 16.39
CA PRO A 20 -11.58 -6.74 17.71
C PRO A 20 -12.16 -8.13 17.85
N VAL A 21 -12.14 -8.65 19.07
CA VAL A 21 -12.60 -10.00 19.34
C VAL A 21 -14.11 -10.02 19.28
N LYS A 22 -14.65 -10.85 18.38
CA LYS A 22 -16.09 -11.04 18.20
C LYS A 22 -16.43 -12.50 18.39
N LYS A 23 -17.69 -12.77 18.71
CA LYS A 23 -18.24 -14.14 18.78
C LYS A 23 -18.32 -14.79 17.39
N ALA A 24 -18.43 -13.98 16.34
CA ALA A 24 -18.46 -14.45 14.95
C ALA A 24 -17.04 -14.70 14.42
N ASN A 25 -16.82 -15.87 13.81
CA ASN A 25 -15.55 -16.27 13.21
C ASN A 25 -15.42 -15.81 11.75
N LYS A 26 -15.97 -14.65 11.40
CA LYS A 26 -15.92 -14.08 10.04
C LYS A 26 -15.39 -12.65 10.09
N TRP A 27 -14.58 -12.30 9.11
CA TRP A 27 -14.01 -10.96 8.94
C TRP A 27 -13.78 -10.66 7.46
N GLN A 28 -13.56 -9.39 7.14
CA GLN A 28 -13.25 -8.95 5.78
C GLN A 28 -11.89 -8.24 5.80
N CYS A 29 -11.02 -8.61 4.87
CA CYS A 29 -9.74 -7.94 4.69
C CYS A 29 -9.96 -6.49 4.24
N LYS A 30 -9.43 -5.52 4.97
CA LYS A 30 -9.56 -4.09 4.61
C LYS A 30 -8.65 -3.67 3.45
N VAL A 31 -7.67 -4.50 3.10
CA VAL A 31 -6.71 -4.22 2.02
C VAL A 31 -7.25 -4.72 0.68
N CYS A 32 -7.59 -6.01 0.59
CA CYS A 32 -8.06 -6.62 -0.66
C CYS A 32 -9.58 -6.85 -0.74
N GLY A 33 -10.33 -6.60 0.34
CA GLY A 33 -11.80 -6.74 0.35
C GLY A 33 -12.34 -8.16 0.51
N GLU A 34 -11.48 -9.17 0.55
CA GLU A 34 -11.92 -10.57 0.62
C GLU A 34 -12.58 -10.93 1.96
N LYS A 35 -13.65 -11.73 1.91
CA LYS A 35 -14.43 -12.18 3.08
C LYS A 35 -13.92 -13.55 3.53
N GLN A 36 -13.53 -13.66 4.79
CA GLN A 36 -12.76 -14.80 5.28
C GLN A 36 -13.25 -15.28 6.65
N SER A 37 -13.03 -16.55 6.93
CA SER A 37 -13.18 -17.08 8.28
C SER A 37 -11.90 -16.87 9.10
N ILE A 38 -12.05 -16.74 10.41
CA ILE A 38 -10.92 -16.74 11.34
C ILE A 38 -10.46 -18.20 11.51
N LYS A 39 -9.35 -18.57 10.86
CA LYS A 39 -8.73 -19.90 11.00
C LYS A 39 -7.63 -19.92 12.07
N GLN A 40 -6.80 -18.88 12.08
CA GLN A 40 -5.66 -18.76 12.98
C GLN A 40 -5.58 -17.33 13.54
N VAL A 41 -5.29 -17.24 14.83
CA VAL A 41 -4.97 -15.99 15.52
C VAL A 41 -3.46 -15.98 15.76
N TYR A 42 -2.76 -15.01 15.18
CA TYR A 42 -1.29 -14.93 15.24
C TYR A 42 -0.82 -14.24 16.53
N TYR A 43 -1.59 -13.28 17.01
CA TYR A 43 -1.32 -12.57 18.24
C TYR A 43 -2.61 -12.09 18.89
N ARG A 44 -2.63 -11.99 20.22
CA ARG A 44 -3.76 -11.48 20.98
C ARG A 44 -3.25 -10.65 22.16
N GLY A 45 -3.83 -9.47 22.34
CA GLY A 45 -3.38 -8.55 23.38
C GLY A 45 -4.15 -7.25 23.40
N THR A 46 -3.51 -6.20 23.90
CA THR A 46 -4.07 -4.85 23.86
C THR A 46 -4.00 -4.29 22.43
N GLY A 47 -4.83 -3.28 22.14
CA GLY A 47 -4.77 -2.62 20.84
C GLY A 47 -3.41 -1.99 20.52
N LYS A 48 -2.64 -1.58 21.54
CA LYS A 48 -1.28 -1.05 21.35
C LYS A 48 -0.35 -2.15 20.84
N ASP A 49 -0.29 -3.27 21.55
CA ASP A 49 0.63 -4.37 21.24
C ASP A 49 0.27 -5.02 19.90
N CYS A 50 -1.03 -5.17 19.60
CA CYS A 50 -1.47 -5.67 18.29
C CYS A 50 -1.04 -4.75 17.14
N ARG A 51 -1.03 -3.43 17.32
CA ARG A 51 -0.58 -2.49 16.28
C ARG A 51 0.93 -2.63 16.04
N VAL A 52 1.73 -2.73 17.10
CA VAL A 52 3.19 -2.95 17.00
C VAL A 52 3.47 -4.26 16.25
N TYR A 53 2.81 -5.35 16.65
CA TYR A 53 2.97 -6.65 15.99
C TYR A 53 2.60 -6.60 14.50
N VAL A 54 1.51 -5.92 14.14
CA VAL A 54 1.09 -5.76 12.75
C VAL A 54 2.10 -4.93 11.93
N GLN A 55 2.64 -3.86 12.51
CA GLN A 55 3.66 -3.05 11.86
C GLN A 55 4.92 -3.88 11.56
N GLU A 56 5.43 -4.59 12.55
CA GLU A 56 6.60 -5.46 12.41
C GLU A 56 6.34 -6.57 11.39
N SER A 57 5.25 -7.33 11.53
CA SER A 57 4.94 -8.45 10.64
C SER A 57 4.79 -8.04 9.18
N ASN A 58 4.17 -6.88 8.92
CA ASN A 58 3.99 -6.39 7.55
C ASN A 58 5.28 -5.77 6.98
N LEU A 59 6.13 -5.15 7.81
CA LEU A 59 7.44 -4.64 7.39
C LEU A 59 8.37 -5.79 6.97
N LEU A 60 8.43 -6.85 7.78
CA LEU A 60 9.20 -8.04 7.44
C LEU A 60 8.73 -8.63 6.11
N LYS A 61 7.41 -8.71 5.91
CA LYS A 61 6.84 -9.22 4.66
C LYS A 61 7.12 -8.32 3.47
N SER A 62 7.02 -7.00 3.59
CA SER A 62 7.33 -6.10 2.47
C SER A 62 8.78 -6.21 2.06
N ASN A 63 9.70 -6.27 3.03
CA ASN A 63 11.11 -6.48 2.76
C ASN A 63 11.33 -7.83 2.09
N ALA A 64 10.58 -8.85 2.53
CA ALA A 64 10.64 -10.17 1.94
C ALA A 64 10.23 -10.17 0.45
N THR A 65 9.11 -9.55 0.14
CA THR A 65 8.63 -9.44 -1.24
C THR A 65 9.52 -8.52 -2.08
N GLN A 66 10.10 -7.46 -1.52
CA GLN A 66 11.00 -6.56 -2.25
C GLN A 66 12.27 -7.27 -2.72
N TRP A 67 12.95 -8.04 -1.85
CA TRP A 67 14.16 -8.76 -2.26
C TRP A 67 13.86 -9.77 -3.39
N GLU A 68 12.69 -10.39 -3.37
CA GLU A 68 12.31 -11.41 -4.35
C GLU A 68 12.04 -10.80 -5.73
N ASN A 69 11.50 -9.57 -5.77
CA ASN A 69 11.34 -8.82 -7.02
C ASN A 69 12.68 -8.26 -7.54
N ASP A 70 13.56 -7.80 -6.64
CA ASP A 70 14.85 -7.21 -7.03
C ASP A 70 15.79 -8.27 -7.64
N ILE A 71 15.82 -9.49 -7.09
CA ILE A 71 16.61 -10.60 -7.65
C ILE A 71 16.11 -11.02 -9.04
N GLN A 72 14.81 -10.96 -9.29
CA GLN A 72 14.22 -11.34 -10.58
C GLN A 72 14.49 -10.31 -11.70
N SER A 73 14.91 -9.09 -11.35
CA SER A 73 15.21 -8.02 -12.30
C SER A 73 16.61 -8.11 -12.94
N HIS A 74 17.51 -8.95 -12.42
CA HIS A 74 18.93 -8.97 -12.80
C HIS A 74 19.33 -10.14 -13.74
N ASP A 75 18.37 -10.92 -14.26
CA ASP A 75 18.64 -12.14 -15.06
C ASP A 75 18.30 -12.02 -16.57
N LEU A 76 18.15 -10.79 -17.11
CA LEU A 76 17.84 -10.57 -18.53
C LEU A 76 18.75 -9.55 -19.26
N GLU A 77 19.96 -9.32 -18.78
CA GLU A 77 20.97 -8.58 -19.55
C GLU A 77 22.00 -9.54 -20.17
N VAL A 78 21.55 -10.30 -21.17
CA VAL A 78 22.47 -10.83 -22.19
C VAL A 78 22.83 -9.66 -23.09
N SER A 79 23.99 -9.08 -22.80
CA SER A 79 24.65 -8.04 -23.59
C SER A 79 25.11 -8.60 -24.93
N GLU A 80 24.50 -8.13 -26.04
CA GLU A 80 25.09 -8.19 -27.38
C GLU A 80 24.89 -6.84 -28.10
N ASP A 81 26.03 -6.19 -28.38
CA ASP A 81 26.36 -5.22 -29.44
C ASP A 81 25.60 -3.88 -29.67
N ASP A 82 26.41 -2.83 -29.47
CA ASP A 82 26.74 -1.74 -30.43
C ASP A 82 25.98 -0.38 -30.47
N CYS A 83 26.84 0.64 -30.32
CA CYS A 83 26.84 2.06 -30.63
C CYS A 83 25.57 2.88 -30.98
N ALA A 84 25.47 3.96 -30.20
CA ALA A 84 25.25 5.36 -30.59
C ALA A 84 23.91 5.80 -31.20
N VAL A 85 23.30 6.82 -30.58
CA VAL A 85 22.89 8.11 -31.18
C VAL A 85 22.18 8.95 -30.11
N ALA A 86 22.61 10.21 -29.96
CA ALA A 86 21.83 11.28 -29.31
C ALA A 86 21.20 12.16 -30.41
N PRO A 87 20.42 13.21 -30.08
CA PRO A 87 19.13 13.28 -29.38
C PRO A 87 18.06 13.92 -30.31
N SER A 88 16.76 13.91 -29.96
CA SER A 88 15.79 14.87 -30.56
C SER A 88 14.53 15.09 -29.73
N LYS A 89 14.14 16.37 -29.64
CA LYS A 89 12.97 16.91 -28.96
C LYS A 89 11.68 16.73 -29.78
N SER A 90 10.56 16.78 -29.05
CA SER A 90 9.24 17.26 -29.44
C SER A 90 8.37 16.35 -30.32
N LEU A 91 7.21 15.94 -29.81
CA LEU A 91 5.96 16.59 -30.21
C LEU A 91 4.82 16.25 -29.24
N GLU A 92 4.10 17.28 -28.82
CA GLU A 92 2.80 17.19 -28.16
C GLU A 92 1.79 16.49 -29.07
N THR A 93 0.88 15.72 -28.48
CA THR A 93 -0.42 15.44 -29.10
C THR A 93 -1.49 15.59 -28.04
N HIS A 94 -2.09 16.77 -28.02
CA HIS A 94 -3.42 16.98 -27.47
C HIS A 94 -4.42 16.25 -28.35
N ASN A 95 -5.25 15.36 -27.76
CA ASN A 95 -6.56 15.11 -28.32
C ASN A 95 -7.64 14.99 -27.24
N GLN A 96 -8.75 15.62 -27.55
CA GLN A 96 -9.82 16.11 -26.70
C GLN A 96 -10.72 15.02 -26.08
N MET A 97 -11.14 15.31 -24.84
CA MET A 97 -12.53 15.27 -24.38
C MET A 97 -13.18 13.91 -24.09
N GLN A 98 -13.33 13.62 -22.79
CA GLN A 98 -14.65 13.31 -22.24
C GLN A 98 -14.77 13.81 -20.79
N SER A 99 -15.61 14.84 -20.65
CA SER A 99 -16.13 15.36 -19.39
C SER A 99 -16.85 14.24 -18.63
N SER A 100 -16.22 13.75 -17.57
CA SER A 100 -16.94 13.16 -16.45
C SER A 100 -16.52 13.94 -15.22
N VAL A 101 -17.49 14.57 -14.56
CA VAL A 101 -17.27 15.29 -13.30
C VAL A 101 -16.86 14.24 -12.27
N VAL A 102 -15.55 14.06 -12.09
CA VAL A 102 -15.03 13.30 -10.95
C VAL A 102 -15.39 14.12 -9.72
N PRO A 103 -16.23 13.62 -8.79
CA PRO A 103 -16.50 14.34 -7.56
C PRO A 103 -15.16 14.57 -6.86
N GLU A 104 -14.85 15.84 -6.62
CA GLU A 104 -13.59 16.26 -6.02
C GLU A 104 -13.31 15.43 -4.76
N SER A 105 -12.14 14.79 -4.72
CA SER A 105 -11.74 14.01 -3.57
C SER A 105 -11.74 14.91 -2.33
N LYS A 106 -12.23 14.40 -1.20
CA LYS A 106 -12.16 15.11 0.09
C LYS A 106 -10.74 15.50 0.51
N TRP A 107 -9.73 14.96 -0.17
CA TRP A 107 -8.31 15.22 0.01
C TRP A 107 -7.73 16.31 -0.88
N SER A 108 -8.46 16.76 -1.93
CA SER A 108 -7.97 17.76 -2.89
C SER A 108 -7.53 19.07 -2.22
N LYS A 109 -8.22 19.48 -1.15
CA LYS A 109 -7.88 20.66 -0.34
C LYS A 109 -6.54 20.59 0.39
N TYR A 110 -5.91 19.40 0.48
CA TYR A 110 -4.61 19.21 1.12
C TYR A 110 -3.46 19.02 0.11
N LEU A 111 -3.78 18.84 -1.18
CA LEU A 111 -2.78 18.60 -2.21
C LEU A 111 -2.18 19.90 -2.78
N ASN A 112 -2.87 21.04 -2.62
CA ASN A 112 -2.36 22.36 -3.02
C ASN A 112 -2.04 23.22 -1.79
N LYS A 113 -0.86 23.00 -1.19
CA LYS A 113 -0.25 23.96 -0.25
C LYS A 113 1.28 23.92 -0.29
N ALA A 114 1.85 24.14 -1.46
CA ALA A 114 3.01 25.00 -1.61
C ALA A 114 2.42 26.19 -2.38
N GLU A 115 2.29 27.42 -1.89
CA GLU A 115 3.11 28.22 -1.01
C GLU A 115 2.16 29.13 -0.21
N ARG A 116 2.47 29.41 1.06
CA ARG A 116 2.07 30.69 1.65
C ARG A 116 3.22 31.18 2.51
N GLU A 117 3.85 32.20 1.96
CA GLU A 117 4.82 33.09 2.56
C GLU A 117 4.28 33.60 3.91
N ASP A 118 5.13 33.54 4.94
CA ASP A 118 5.03 34.44 6.08
C ASP A 118 6.36 35.20 6.16
N SER A 119 6.48 36.22 5.32
CA SER A 119 7.30 37.39 5.60
C SER A 119 6.38 38.56 5.94
N VAL A 120 6.74 39.25 7.03
CA VAL A 120 6.28 40.57 7.50
C VAL A 120 4.97 40.61 8.29
N ASN A 121 5.11 40.67 9.62
CA ASN A 121 5.04 41.98 10.31
C ASN A 121 5.89 41.96 11.59
#